data_AF-A0A9P5AZP7-F1
#
_entry.id   AF-A0A9P5AZP7-F1
#
_cell.length_a   1.000
_cell.length_b   1.000
_cell.length_c   1.000
_cell.angle_alpha   90.00
_cell.angle_beta   90.00
_cell.angle_gamma   90.00
#
_symmetry.space_group_name_H-M   'P 1'
#
loop_
_entity.id
_entity.type
_entity.pdbx_description
1 polymer ?
#
loop_
_entity_poly.entity_id
_entity_poly.type
_entity_poly.pdbx_seq_one_letter_code
_entity_poly.pdbx_strand_id
1 'polypeptide(L)'
;MMQALAKLDNNLESWRTGLPTEVQPTPSAQVDNLDIIQLHLSYYASTWKIYTALAKLYNTPLTSIEREQPNLHLSTLIPTHSARATLSTLQGLSSQPFASLWQMICYPMCAVLILLTAVLHGPRDSQASLNVEWIEKFVVFLQSFQDREGCDLNGLIEFCSNLYDVASFAQRDPTDVYTDLRIRLRGSQDPMLLAQGLLANMPLLGAKATEVFSGVVAGARVDGFTRLVPNVLKPRSFNFFGYNEATNRH
;
A
#
# COMPACT_ATOMS: atom_id res chain seq x y z
N MET A 1 11.75 25.08 -0.94
CA MET A 1 11.07 23.77 -1.06
C MET A 1 10.18 23.46 0.14
N MET A 2 10.68 23.52 1.38
CA MET A 2 9.86 23.31 2.59
C MET A 2 8.60 24.20 2.67
N GLN A 3 8.73 25.51 2.43
CA GLN A 3 7.58 26.43 2.43
C GLN A 3 6.50 26.02 1.40
N ALA A 4 6.89 25.42 0.28
CA ALA A 4 5.95 24.94 -0.73
C ALA A 4 5.21 23.68 -0.25
N LEU A 5 5.89 22.79 0.47
CA LEU A 5 5.27 21.60 1.07
C LEU A 5 4.33 21.96 2.21
N ALA A 6 4.70 22.91 3.08
CA ALA A 6 3.80 23.43 4.12
C ALA A 6 2.56 24.13 3.53
N LYS A 7 2.73 24.88 2.44
CA LYS A 7 1.60 25.47 1.72
C LYS A 7 0.70 24.39 1.10
N LEU A 8 1.29 23.35 0.51
CA LEU A 8 0.53 22.24 -0.07
C LEU A 8 -0.26 21.47 0.99
N ASP A 9 0.35 21.23 2.14
CA ASP A 9 -0.30 20.63 3.31
C ASP A 9 -1.51 21.45 3.79
N ASN A 10 -1.33 22.75 3.99
CA ASN A 10 -2.44 23.64 4.38
C ASN A 10 -3.55 23.72 3.33
N ASN A 11 -3.20 23.72 2.04
CA ASN A 11 -4.19 23.71 0.96
C ASN A 11 -4.98 22.40 0.94
N LEU A 12 -4.32 21.26 1.17
CA LEU A 12 -4.97 19.95 1.21
C LEU A 12 -5.94 19.85 2.39
N GLU A 13 -5.54 20.35 3.56
CA GLU A 13 -6.41 20.38 4.73
C GLU A 13 -7.57 21.36 4.56
N SER A 14 -7.32 22.55 4.02
CA SER A 14 -8.37 23.52 3.70
C SER A 14 -9.39 22.93 2.72
N TRP A 15 -8.93 22.23 1.68
CA TRP A 15 -9.79 21.51 0.75
C TRP A 15 -10.64 20.46 1.47
N ARG A 16 -10.05 19.64 2.35
CA ARG A 16 -10.78 18.63 3.14
C ARG A 16 -11.85 19.27 4.02
N THR A 17 -11.54 20.38 4.69
CA THR A 17 -12.49 21.09 5.57
C THR A 17 -13.58 21.85 4.81
N GLY A 18 -13.37 22.15 3.53
CA GLY A 18 -14.35 22.81 2.67
C GLY A 18 -15.37 21.85 2.04
N LEU A 19 -15.17 20.54 2.17
CA LEU A 19 -16.11 19.54 1.67
C LEU A 19 -17.35 19.41 2.58
N PRO A 20 -18.52 19.08 2.03
CA PRO A 20 -19.67 18.65 2.83
C PRO A 20 -19.30 17.49 3.76
N THR A 21 -19.87 17.50 4.97
CA THR A 21 -19.55 16.52 6.03
C THR A 21 -19.75 15.07 5.57
N GLU A 22 -20.72 14.83 4.69
CA GLU A 22 -21.10 13.51 4.17
C GLU A 22 -20.04 12.91 3.24
N VAL A 23 -19.27 13.77 2.55
CA VAL A 23 -18.23 13.34 1.60
C VAL A 23 -16.83 13.56 2.16
N GLN A 24 -16.71 14.19 3.33
CA GLN A 24 -15.44 14.57 3.93
C GLN A 24 -14.61 13.33 4.34
N PRO A 25 -13.33 13.25 3.90
CA PRO A 25 -12.41 12.21 4.36
C PRO A 25 -12.23 12.23 5.88
N THR A 26 -12.77 11.22 6.56
CA THR A 26 -12.67 11.03 8.01
C THR A 26 -12.43 9.55 8.33
N PRO A 27 -11.48 9.22 9.24
CA PRO A 27 -11.06 7.83 9.47
C PRO A 27 -12.17 6.86 9.90
N SER A 28 -13.27 7.38 10.44
CA SER A 28 -14.43 6.63 10.93
C SER A 28 -15.65 6.70 10.02
N ALA A 29 -15.56 7.35 8.85
CA ALA A 29 -16.70 7.38 7.94
C ALA A 29 -16.94 6.00 7.32
N GLN A 30 -18.18 5.53 7.42
CA GLN A 30 -18.66 4.41 6.64
C GLN A 30 -19.27 4.94 5.35
N VAL A 31 -18.67 4.57 4.23
CA VAL A 31 -19.04 5.05 2.90
C VAL A 31 -19.16 3.84 1.98
N ASP A 32 -20.29 3.72 1.29
CA ASP A 32 -20.56 2.65 0.31
C ASP A 32 -20.69 3.21 -1.13
N ASN A 33 -20.31 4.47 -1.32
CA ASN A 33 -20.24 5.11 -2.63
C ASN A 33 -18.80 5.08 -3.15
N LEU A 34 -18.61 4.48 -4.32
CA LEU A 34 -17.30 4.27 -4.95
C LEU A 34 -16.53 5.57 -5.18
N ASP A 35 -17.20 6.62 -5.65
CA ASP A 35 -16.56 7.91 -5.95
C ASP A 35 -16.08 8.60 -4.67
N ILE A 36 -16.87 8.52 -3.59
CA ILE A 36 -16.49 9.06 -2.28
C ILE A 36 -15.34 8.23 -1.68
N ILE A 37 -15.35 6.90 -1.82
CA ILE A 37 -14.23 6.06 -1.39
C ILE A 37 -12.95 6.46 -2.15
N GLN A 38 -13.02 6.61 -3.47
CA GLN A 38 -11.88 7.03 -4.28
C GLN A 38 -11.38 8.44 -3.89
N LEU A 39 -12.27 9.35 -3.53
CA LEU A 39 -11.94 10.67 -2.99
C LEU A 39 -11.15 10.54 -1.68
N HIS A 40 -11.62 9.71 -0.75
CA HIS A 40 -10.97 9.46 0.54
C HIS A 40 -9.58 8.84 0.35
N LEU A 41 -9.48 7.81 -0.50
CA LEU A 41 -8.22 7.16 -0.86
C LEU A 41 -7.22 8.17 -1.47
N SER A 42 -7.69 9.06 -2.34
CA SER A 42 -6.86 10.10 -2.97
C SER A 42 -6.39 11.16 -1.97
N TYR A 43 -7.24 11.53 -1.02
CA TYR A 43 -6.88 12.42 0.09
C TYR A 43 -5.77 11.81 0.94
N TYR A 44 -5.99 10.59 1.48
CA TYR A 44 -4.98 9.92 2.30
C TYR A 44 -3.68 9.67 1.51
N ALA A 45 -3.79 9.36 0.21
CA ALA A 45 -2.60 9.24 -0.62
C ALA A 45 -1.81 10.53 -0.80
N SER A 46 -2.50 11.66 -0.81
CA SER A 46 -1.86 12.96 -0.90
C SER A 46 -1.13 13.31 0.40
N THR A 47 -1.67 12.95 1.57
CA THR A 47 -1.00 13.20 2.85
C THR A 47 0.33 12.46 2.93
N TRP A 48 0.39 11.14 2.71
CA TRP A 48 1.67 10.43 2.79
C TRP A 48 2.63 10.80 1.65
N LYS A 49 2.17 11.29 0.50
CA LYS A 49 3.05 11.85 -0.56
C LYS A 49 3.73 13.13 -0.12
N ILE A 50 3.03 14.03 0.58
CA ILE A 50 3.63 15.22 1.19
C ILE A 50 4.71 14.81 2.19
N TYR A 51 4.39 13.88 3.08
CA TYR A 51 5.36 13.33 4.02
C TYR A 51 6.52 12.61 3.31
N THR A 52 6.29 11.92 2.20
CA THR A 52 7.35 11.27 1.40
C THR A 52 8.32 12.30 0.83
N ALA A 53 7.81 13.43 0.32
CA ALA A 53 8.65 14.53 -0.15
C ALA A 53 9.47 15.14 1.00
N LEU A 54 8.89 15.27 2.19
CA LEU A 54 9.59 15.73 3.40
C LEU A 54 10.66 14.73 3.85
N ALA A 55 10.35 13.43 3.84
CA ALA A 55 11.28 12.34 4.18
C ALA A 55 12.57 12.45 3.36
N LYS A 56 12.42 12.70 2.05
CA LYS A 56 13.53 12.87 1.11
C LYS A 56 14.36 14.11 1.41
N LEU A 57 13.73 15.22 1.80
CA LEU A 57 14.44 16.44 2.16
C LEU A 57 15.27 16.28 3.43
N TYR A 58 14.75 15.53 4.41
CA TYR A 58 15.41 15.27 5.67
C TYR A 58 16.28 14.00 5.67
N ASN A 59 16.31 13.25 4.57
CA ASN A 59 17.00 11.96 4.44
C ASN A 59 16.62 10.94 5.54
N THR A 60 15.36 10.95 5.95
CA THR A 60 14.81 10.15 7.06
C THR A 60 13.70 9.22 6.56
N PRO A 61 13.45 8.06 7.19
CA PRO A 61 12.28 7.24 6.87
C PRO A 61 10.97 8.01 7.02
N LEU A 62 10.02 7.77 6.12
CA LEU A 62 8.68 8.37 6.13
C LEU A 62 8.00 8.29 7.50
N THR A 63 8.14 7.14 8.16
CA THR A 63 7.51 6.82 9.45
C THR A 63 8.26 7.39 10.66
N SER A 64 9.43 8.01 10.44
CA SER A 64 10.31 8.55 11.48
C SER A 64 10.35 10.07 11.51
N ILE A 65 9.81 10.74 10.48
CA ILE A 65 9.81 12.21 10.34
C ILE A 65 9.35 12.91 11.61
N GLU A 66 8.26 12.47 12.23
CA GLU A 66 7.67 13.17 13.38
C GLU A 66 8.55 13.08 14.63
N ARG A 67 9.19 11.93 14.82
CA ARG A 67 10.12 11.71 15.93
C ARG A 67 11.41 12.51 15.72
N GLU A 68 11.89 12.59 14.49
CA GLU A 68 13.15 13.24 14.16
C GLU A 68 13.01 14.75 13.94
N GLN A 69 11.82 15.24 13.60
CA GLN A 69 11.50 16.64 13.35
C GLN A 69 10.28 17.08 14.18
N PRO A 70 10.38 17.15 15.52
CA PRO A 70 9.25 17.46 16.39
C PRO A 70 8.69 18.88 16.20
N ASN A 71 9.48 19.79 15.60
CA ASN A 71 9.06 21.16 15.29
C ASN A 71 8.29 21.27 13.96
N LEU A 72 8.20 20.18 13.20
CA LEU A 72 7.45 20.14 11.94
C LEU A 72 5.97 19.94 12.25
N HIS A 73 5.23 21.05 12.34
CA HIS A 73 3.78 21.02 12.48
C HIS A 73 3.12 21.02 11.10
N LEU A 74 2.57 19.87 10.71
CA LEU A 74 1.70 19.73 9.56
C LEU A 74 0.24 19.60 10.01
N SER A 75 -0.66 20.10 9.18
CA SER A 75 -2.10 20.08 9.42
C SER A 75 -2.73 18.74 9.04
N THR A 76 -2.11 18.01 8.10
CA THR A 76 -2.66 16.74 7.60
C THR A 76 -2.31 15.54 8.49
N LEU A 77 -3.02 14.43 8.27
CA LEU A 77 -2.82 13.20 9.04
C LEU A 77 -1.45 12.57 8.76
N ILE A 78 -0.81 12.14 9.84
CA ILE A 78 0.46 11.42 9.82
C ILE A 78 0.35 10.15 8.95
N PRO A 79 1.45 9.66 8.35
CA PRO A 79 1.39 8.56 7.39
C PRO A 79 0.74 7.28 7.93
N THR A 80 1.00 6.90 9.19
CA THR A 80 0.41 5.72 9.82
C THR A 80 -1.08 5.88 10.15
N HIS A 81 -1.54 7.10 10.48
CA HIS A 81 -2.98 7.38 10.60
C HIS A 81 -3.67 7.32 9.24
N SER A 82 -3.08 7.94 8.21
CA SER A 82 -3.60 7.92 6.84
C SER A 82 -3.66 6.50 6.27
N ALA A 83 -2.66 5.66 6.56
CA ALA A 83 -2.66 4.25 6.18
C ALA A 83 -3.78 3.46 6.87
N ARG A 84 -3.99 3.63 8.18
CA ARG A 84 -5.10 2.96 8.88
C ARG A 84 -6.47 3.43 8.38
N ALA A 85 -6.62 4.73 8.11
CA ALA A 85 -7.83 5.27 7.51
C ALA A 85 -8.08 4.73 6.08
N THR A 86 -7.02 4.54 5.30
CA THR A 86 -7.12 3.85 4.00
C THR A 86 -7.64 2.43 4.17
N LEU A 87 -7.13 1.68 5.14
CA LEU A 87 -7.61 0.32 5.41
C LEU A 87 -9.02 0.27 6.00
N SER A 88 -9.48 1.30 6.73
CA SER A 88 -10.87 1.36 7.22
C SER A 88 -11.87 1.52 6.09
N THR A 89 -11.52 2.23 5.00
CA THR A 89 -12.39 2.38 3.82
C THR A 89 -12.66 1.08 3.07
N LEU A 90 -11.90 0.01 3.34
CA LEU A 90 -12.11 -1.31 2.72
C LEU A 90 -13.50 -1.90 3.01
N GLN A 91 -14.12 -1.52 4.13
CA GLN A 91 -15.49 -1.94 4.44
C GLN A 91 -16.46 -1.53 3.31
N GLY A 92 -16.30 -0.33 2.76
CA GLY A 92 -17.08 0.14 1.62
C GLY A 92 -16.73 -0.54 0.30
N LEU A 93 -15.53 -1.11 0.18
CA LEU A 93 -15.15 -1.92 -0.98
C LEU A 93 -15.62 -3.36 -0.88
N SER A 94 -16.02 -3.81 0.30
CA SER A 94 -16.46 -5.18 0.50
C SER A 94 -17.77 -5.50 -0.23
N SER A 95 -18.60 -4.52 -0.56
CA SER A 95 -19.82 -4.70 -1.35
C SER A 95 -19.57 -4.64 -2.87
N GLN A 96 -18.40 -4.18 -3.29
CA GLN A 96 -18.11 -3.81 -4.67
C GLN A 96 -17.56 -5.00 -5.48
N PRO A 97 -17.78 -5.02 -6.81
CA PRO A 97 -17.29 -6.10 -7.65
C PRO A 97 -15.76 -6.14 -7.70
N PHE A 98 -15.20 -7.31 -7.99
CA PHE A 98 -13.76 -7.55 -8.08
C PHE A 98 -13.00 -6.52 -8.95
N ALA A 99 -13.57 -6.08 -10.07
CA ALA A 99 -12.94 -5.09 -10.94
C ALA A 99 -12.72 -3.74 -10.24
N SER A 100 -13.71 -3.26 -9.48
CA SER A 100 -13.62 -2.01 -8.71
C SER A 100 -12.58 -2.13 -7.60
N LEU A 101 -12.55 -3.27 -6.89
CA LEU A 101 -11.51 -3.53 -5.89
C LEU A 101 -10.12 -3.48 -6.53
N TRP A 102 -9.90 -4.18 -7.65
CA TRP A 102 -8.59 -4.26 -8.28
C TRP A 102 -8.09 -2.90 -8.78
N GLN A 103 -8.98 -2.03 -9.28
CA GLN A 103 -8.62 -0.67 -9.69
C GLN A 103 -8.02 0.15 -8.54
N MET A 104 -8.42 -0.13 -7.30
CA MET A 104 -7.99 0.62 -6.12
C MET A 104 -7.03 -0.14 -5.21
N ILE A 105 -6.73 -1.41 -5.47
CA ILE A 105 -5.98 -2.29 -4.56
C ILE A 105 -4.55 -1.79 -4.25
N CYS A 106 -3.98 -0.94 -5.10
CA CYS A 106 -2.68 -0.30 -4.82
C CYS A 106 -2.71 0.62 -3.60
N TYR A 107 -3.85 1.25 -3.27
CA TYR A 107 -3.98 2.12 -2.10
C TYR A 107 -3.87 1.34 -0.77
N PRO A 108 -4.69 0.31 -0.50
CA PRO A 108 -4.56 -0.48 0.73
C PRO A 108 -3.24 -1.26 0.77
N MET A 109 -2.69 -1.70 -0.37
CA MET A 109 -1.35 -2.29 -0.40
C MET A 109 -0.28 -1.28 0.02
N CYS A 110 -0.33 -0.05 -0.49
CA CYS A 110 0.54 1.05 -0.07
C CYS A 110 0.41 1.30 1.45
N ALA A 111 -0.82 1.31 1.98
CA ALA A 111 -1.06 1.46 3.41
C ALA A 111 -0.40 0.34 4.24
N VAL A 112 -0.53 -0.92 3.82
CA VAL A 112 0.17 -2.06 4.47
C VAL A 112 1.68 -1.85 4.49
N LEU A 113 2.28 -1.41 3.37
CA LEU A 113 3.72 -1.16 3.30
C LEU A 113 4.17 -0.03 4.24
N ILE A 114 3.36 1.02 4.39
CA ILE A 114 3.62 2.11 5.35
C ILE A 114 3.59 1.57 6.79
N LEU A 115 2.57 0.77 7.14
CA LEU A 115 2.43 0.20 8.48
C LEU A 115 3.54 -0.80 8.80
N LEU A 116 3.90 -1.68 7.86
CA LEU A 116 5.01 -2.61 7.98
C LEU A 116 6.32 -1.84 8.22
N THR A 117 6.57 -0.80 7.44
CA THR A 117 7.76 0.04 7.60
C THR A 117 7.81 0.67 8.99
N ALA A 118 6.68 1.15 9.51
CA ALA A 118 6.60 1.74 10.85
C ALA A 118 6.95 0.70 11.93
N VAL A 119 6.40 -0.51 11.84
CA VAL A 119 6.68 -1.61 12.79
C VAL A 119 8.16 -2.00 12.75
N LEU A 120 8.74 -2.16 11.57
CA LEU A 120 10.16 -2.53 11.43
C LEU A 120 11.12 -1.46 11.95
N HIS A 121 10.76 -0.17 11.84
CA HIS A 121 11.59 0.93 12.35
C HIS A 121 11.41 1.19 13.86
N GLY A 122 10.25 0.87 14.40
CA GLY A 122 9.90 1.08 15.80
C GLY A 122 9.07 -0.07 16.36
N PRO A 123 9.65 -1.26 16.55
CA PRO A 123 8.89 -2.45 17.00
C PRO A 123 8.32 -2.29 18.42
N ARG A 124 8.95 -1.44 19.24
CA ARG A 124 8.50 -1.10 20.61
C ARG A 124 7.66 0.17 20.69
N ASP A 125 7.30 0.75 19.54
CA ASP A 125 6.42 1.91 19.51
C ASP A 125 5.02 1.54 20.04
N SER A 126 4.37 2.45 20.75
CA SER A 126 3.04 2.21 21.33
C SER A 126 1.99 1.89 20.27
N GLN A 127 2.21 2.33 19.02
CA GLN A 127 1.33 2.06 17.88
C GLN A 127 1.71 0.79 17.10
N ALA A 128 2.83 0.13 17.41
CA ALA A 128 3.29 -1.04 16.64
C ALA A 128 2.25 -2.18 16.65
N SER A 129 1.64 -2.47 17.80
CA SER A 129 0.59 -3.49 17.92
C SER A 129 -0.63 -3.18 17.07
N LEU A 130 -1.04 -1.91 17.07
CA LEU A 130 -2.18 -1.47 16.30
C LEU A 130 -1.88 -1.51 14.80
N ASN A 131 -0.65 -1.18 14.38
CA ASN A 131 -0.23 -1.30 12.99
C ASN A 131 -0.26 -2.76 12.51
N VAL A 132 0.20 -3.70 13.34
CA VAL A 132 0.13 -5.15 13.05
C VAL A 132 -1.32 -5.61 12.90
N GLU A 133 -2.21 -5.21 13.81
CA GLU A 133 -3.65 -5.52 13.76
C GLU A 133 -4.29 -5.03 12.45
N TRP A 134 -3.93 -3.84 11.97
CA TRP A 134 -4.47 -3.32 10.70
C TRP A 134 -3.94 -4.07 9.47
N ILE A 135 -2.69 -4.54 9.50
CA ILE A 135 -2.15 -5.43 8.45
C ILE A 135 -2.94 -6.75 8.44
N GLU A 136 -3.23 -7.32 9.61
CA GLU A 136 -4.06 -8.53 9.75
C GLU A 136 -5.46 -8.34 9.18
N LYS A 137 -6.13 -7.23 9.53
CA LYS A 137 -7.46 -6.89 8.99
C LYS A 137 -7.49 -6.86 7.47
N PHE A 138 -6.41 -6.41 6.84
CA PHE A 138 -6.31 -6.44 5.38
C PHE A 138 -6.22 -7.85 4.83
N VAL A 139 -5.44 -8.74 5.45
CA VAL A 139 -5.36 -10.16 5.07
C VAL A 139 -6.72 -10.83 5.19
N VAL A 140 -7.42 -10.63 6.31
CA VAL A 140 -8.77 -11.18 6.56
C VAL A 140 -9.78 -10.63 5.55
N PHE A 141 -9.68 -9.35 5.20
CA PHE A 141 -10.50 -8.75 4.16
C PHE A 141 -10.30 -9.44 2.80
N LEU A 142 -9.05 -9.66 2.38
CA LEU A 142 -8.76 -10.32 1.10
C LEU A 142 -9.30 -11.76 1.06
N GLN A 143 -9.14 -12.52 2.14
CA GLN A 143 -9.68 -13.87 2.28
C GLN A 143 -11.22 -13.87 2.17
N SER A 144 -11.87 -13.00 2.94
CA SER A 144 -13.34 -12.88 2.94
C SER A 144 -13.87 -12.44 1.57
N PHE A 145 -13.15 -11.53 0.89
CA PHE A 145 -13.49 -11.08 -0.46
C PHE A 145 -13.32 -12.21 -1.49
N GLN A 146 -12.25 -13.00 -1.37
CA GLN A 146 -12.00 -14.16 -2.23
C GLN A 146 -13.13 -15.18 -2.14
N ASP A 147 -13.51 -15.56 -0.92
CA ASP A 147 -14.52 -16.58 -0.66
C ASP A 147 -15.90 -16.15 -1.18
N ARG A 148 -16.22 -14.84 -1.10
CA ARG A 148 -17.49 -14.30 -1.57
C ARG A 148 -17.56 -14.18 -3.09
N GLU A 149 -16.54 -13.61 -3.73
CA GLU A 149 -16.56 -13.34 -5.18
C GLU A 149 -16.10 -14.52 -6.04
N GLY A 150 -15.54 -15.57 -5.43
CA GLY A 150 -14.98 -16.72 -6.16
C GLY A 150 -13.81 -16.35 -7.07
N CYS A 151 -13.03 -15.33 -6.70
CA CYS A 151 -11.87 -14.87 -7.47
C CYS A 151 -10.56 -15.55 -7.02
N ASP A 152 -9.50 -15.45 -7.82
CA ASP A 152 -8.18 -15.99 -7.46
C ASP A 152 -7.29 -14.87 -6.90
N LEU A 153 -7.25 -14.73 -5.57
CA LEU A 153 -6.41 -13.78 -4.84
C LEU A 153 -5.28 -14.47 -4.06
N ASN A 154 -5.08 -15.77 -4.24
CA ASN A 154 -4.20 -16.60 -3.40
C ASN A 154 -2.78 -16.04 -3.31
N GLY A 155 -2.20 -15.61 -4.44
CA GLY A 155 -0.85 -15.04 -4.46
C GLY A 155 -0.74 -13.73 -3.69
N LEU A 156 -1.78 -12.88 -3.72
CA LEU A 156 -1.82 -11.63 -2.96
C LEU A 156 -2.01 -11.91 -1.47
N ILE A 157 -2.93 -12.83 -1.12
CA ILE A 157 -3.18 -13.25 0.26
C ILE A 157 -1.91 -13.82 0.87
N GLU A 158 -1.24 -14.78 0.22
CA GLU A 158 0.01 -15.38 0.68
C GLU A 158 1.07 -14.31 0.96
N PHE A 159 1.23 -13.35 0.05
CA PHE A 159 2.18 -12.26 0.22
C PHE A 159 1.83 -11.37 1.41
N CYS A 160 0.57 -10.95 1.54
CA CYS A 160 0.14 -10.11 2.66
C CYS A 160 0.20 -10.85 4.01
N SER A 161 -0.07 -12.15 4.04
CA SER A 161 0.14 -13.00 5.21
C SER A 161 1.62 -13.03 5.62
N ASN A 162 2.54 -13.18 4.67
CA ASN A 162 3.97 -13.11 4.98
C ASN A 162 4.37 -11.73 5.53
N LEU A 163 3.80 -10.63 5.01
CA LEU A 163 4.05 -9.28 5.57
C LEU A 163 3.51 -9.14 6.99
N TYR A 164 2.35 -9.72 7.28
CA TYR A 164 1.80 -9.80 8.64
C TYR A 164 2.72 -10.58 9.57
N ASP A 165 3.21 -11.76 9.16
CA ASP A 165 4.10 -12.59 9.98
C ASP A 165 5.40 -11.87 10.29
N VAL A 166 5.99 -11.18 9.29
CA VAL A 166 7.16 -10.33 9.49
C VAL A 166 6.89 -9.22 10.51
N ALA A 167 5.77 -8.51 10.39
CA ALA A 167 5.41 -7.44 11.31
C ALA A 167 5.16 -7.96 12.74
N SER A 168 4.40 -9.05 12.87
CA SER A 168 4.06 -9.70 14.13
C SER A 168 5.32 -10.24 14.84
N PHE A 169 6.23 -10.87 14.09
CA PHE A 169 7.51 -11.31 14.62
C PHE A 169 8.37 -10.14 15.07
N ALA A 170 8.56 -9.12 14.22
CA ALA A 170 9.40 -7.96 14.56
C ALA A 170 8.88 -7.20 15.79
N GLN A 171 7.57 -7.16 16.00
CA GLN A 171 6.96 -6.58 17.19
C GLN A 171 7.29 -7.37 18.47
N ARG A 172 7.21 -8.70 18.42
CA ARG A 172 7.42 -9.60 19.58
C ARG A 172 8.89 -9.77 19.91
N ASP A 173 9.69 -9.99 18.88
CA ASP A 173 11.14 -10.18 18.98
C ASP A 173 11.84 -9.19 18.04
N PRO A 174 12.33 -8.06 18.56
CA PRO A 174 13.04 -7.05 17.79
C PRO A 174 14.49 -7.48 17.48
N THR A 175 14.69 -8.74 17.09
CA THR A 175 15.95 -9.27 16.58
C THR A 175 16.25 -8.73 15.18
N ASP A 176 17.53 -8.73 14.80
CA ASP A 176 18.05 -8.15 13.54
C ASP A 176 17.66 -8.95 12.28
N VAL A 177 16.75 -9.93 12.41
CA VAL A 177 16.37 -10.89 11.35
C VAL A 177 15.84 -10.20 10.10
N TYR A 178 15.11 -9.11 10.26
CA TYR A 178 14.51 -8.35 9.14
C TYR A 178 15.23 -7.04 8.84
N THR A 179 16.47 -6.88 9.29
CA THR A 179 17.21 -5.62 9.11
C THR A 179 17.51 -5.31 7.67
N ASP A 180 17.81 -6.32 6.87
CA ASP A 180 17.98 -6.14 5.43
C ASP A 180 16.69 -5.64 4.75
N LEU A 181 15.53 -6.23 5.08
CA LEU A 181 14.24 -5.77 4.57
C LEU A 181 13.93 -4.33 5.03
N ARG A 182 14.19 -4.00 6.29
CA ARG A 182 14.04 -2.65 6.84
C ARG A 182 14.88 -1.63 6.07
N ILE A 183 16.14 -1.97 5.76
CA ILE A 183 17.05 -1.10 5.00
C ILE A 183 16.54 -0.91 3.57
N ARG A 184 16.11 -1.99 2.89
CA ARG A 184 15.56 -1.92 1.53
C ARG A 184 14.28 -1.09 1.46
N LEU A 185 13.38 -1.24 2.43
CA LEU A 185 12.16 -0.43 2.54
C LEU A 185 12.48 1.05 2.77
N ARG A 186 13.49 1.38 3.60
CA ARG A 186 13.96 2.76 3.77
C ARG A 186 14.50 3.36 2.47
N GLY A 187 15.25 2.59 1.68
CA GLY A 187 15.76 3.02 0.38
C GLY A 187 14.68 3.17 -0.70
N SER A 188 13.52 2.55 -0.50
CA SER A 188 12.40 2.63 -1.43
C SER A 188 11.69 4.00 -1.30
N GLN A 189 11.89 4.84 -2.31
CA GLN A 189 11.52 6.26 -2.26
C GLN A 189 10.02 6.59 -2.17
N ASP A 190 9.11 5.66 -2.48
CA ASP A 190 7.66 5.89 -2.43
C ASP A 190 6.92 4.53 -2.28
N PRO A 191 6.19 4.30 -1.17
CA PRO A 191 5.42 3.07 -0.96
C PRO A 191 4.36 2.81 -2.03
N MET A 192 3.81 3.84 -2.67
CA MET A 192 2.83 3.68 -3.75
C MET A 192 3.49 3.10 -5.01
N LEU A 193 4.70 3.55 -5.34
CA LEU A 193 5.45 2.99 -6.48
C LEU A 193 5.82 1.52 -6.25
N LEU A 194 6.09 1.12 -5.00
CA LEU A 194 6.27 -0.29 -4.65
C LEU A 194 4.97 -1.08 -4.83
N ALA A 195 3.84 -0.58 -4.31
CA ALA A 195 2.54 -1.23 -4.47
C ALA A 195 2.17 -1.40 -5.96
N GLN A 196 2.40 -0.37 -6.78
CA GLN A 196 2.23 -0.44 -8.23
C GLN A 196 3.20 -1.43 -8.89
N GLY A 197 4.46 -1.46 -8.47
CA GLY A 197 5.44 -2.44 -8.96
C GLY A 197 5.03 -3.89 -8.64
N LEU A 198 4.38 -4.12 -7.50
CA LEU A 198 3.87 -5.42 -7.09
C LEU A 198 2.63 -5.86 -7.86
N LEU A 199 1.70 -4.94 -8.17
CA LEU A 199 0.35 -5.26 -8.62
C LEU A 199 0.04 -4.86 -10.08
N ALA A 200 0.83 -3.97 -10.66
CA ALA A 200 0.63 -3.49 -12.03
C ALA A 200 1.69 -4.05 -12.98
N ASN A 201 1.39 -3.96 -14.29
CA ASN A 201 2.33 -4.32 -15.35
C ASN A 201 3.31 -3.17 -15.65
N MET A 202 4.14 -2.82 -14.67
CA MET A 202 5.17 -1.78 -14.82
C MET A 202 6.56 -2.39 -14.61
N PRO A 203 7.29 -2.79 -15.67
CA PRO A 203 8.52 -3.56 -15.55
C PRO A 203 9.59 -2.93 -14.65
N LEU A 204 9.82 -1.61 -14.78
CA LEU A 204 10.83 -0.90 -13.99
C LEU A 204 10.48 -0.83 -12.50
N LEU A 205 9.25 -0.43 -12.17
CA LEU A 205 8.77 -0.45 -10.78
C LEU A 205 8.74 -1.87 -10.24
N GLY A 206 8.47 -2.81 -11.13
CA GLY A 206 8.38 -4.19 -10.84
C GLY A 206 9.69 -4.85 -10.44
N ALA A 207 10.76 -4.57 -11.18
CA ALA A 207 12.11 -5.01 -10.83
C ALA A 207 12.51 -4.47 -9.44
N LYS A 208 12.22 -3.19 -9.18
CA LYS A 208 12.47 -2.56 -7.89
C LYS A 208 11.67 -3.20 -6.74
N ALA A 209 10.40 -3.51 -6.97
CA ALA A 209 9.60 -4.22 -5.96
C ALA A 209 10.15 -5.63 -5.70
N THR A 210 10.55 -6.36 -6.74
CA THR A 210 11.20 -7.68 -6.60
C THR A 210 12.52 -7.58 -5.85
N GLU A 211 13.32 -6.53 -6.07
CA GLU A 211 14.55 -6.27 -5.34
C GLU A 211 14.27 -6.02 -3.85
N VAL A 212 13.28 -5.20 -3.50
CA VAL A 212 12.92 -4.91 -2.10
C VAL A 212 12.39 -6.15 -1.38
N PHE A 213 11.63 -7.00 -2.08
CA PHE A 213 10.97 -8.15 -1.49
C PHE A 213 11.57 -9.50 -1.91
N SER A 214 12.84 -9.57 -2.33
CA SER A 214 13.43 -10.81 -2.88
C SER A 214 13.38 -12.02 -1.94
N GLY A 215 13.29 -11.81 -0.61
CA GLY A 215 13.11 -12.87 0.39
C GLY A 215 11.66 -13.27 0.67
N VAL A 216 10.69 -12.51 0.15
CA VAL A 216 9.23 -12.68 0.39
C VAL A 216 8.48 -12.98 -0.93
N VAL A 217 9.01 -12.51 -2.07
CA VAL A 217 8.49 -12.69 -3.43
C VAL A 217 9.48 -13.56 -4.21
N ALA A 218 9.31 -14.89 -4.09
CA ALA A 218 10.15 -15.87 -4.79
C ALA A 218 9.73 -16.12 -6.25
N GLY A 219 8.75 -15.38 -6.79
CA GLY A 219 8.19 -15.67 -8.11
C GLY A 219 8.86 -14.91 -9.26
N ALA A 220 9.31 -15.64 -10.28
CA ALA A 220 9.62 -15.05 -11.59
C ALA A 220 8.38 -14.31 -12.14
N ARG A 221 8.60 -13.13 -12.71
CA ARG A 221 7.53 -12.40 -13.43
C ARG A 221 7.21 -13.15 -14.70
N VAL A 222 5.93 -13.43 -14.94
CA VAL A 222 5.48 -14.03 -16.20
C VAL A 222 4.59 -13.02 -16.89
N ASP A 223 4.96 -12.66 -18.14
CA ASP A 223 4.28 -11.64 -18.95
C ASP A 223 4.26 -10.23 -18.30
N GLY A 224 5.32 -9.90 -17.57
CA GLY A 224 5.48 -8.61 -16.88
C GLY A 224 4.77 -8.51 -15.52
N PHE A 225 3.86 -9.43 -15.22
CA PHE A 225 3.11 -9.48 -13.96
C PHE A 225 3.81 -10.33 -12.89
N THR A 226 3.59 -9.98 -11.63
CA THR A 226 3.98 -10.82 -10.48
C THR A 226 2.98 -11.97 -10.28
N ARG A 227 3.35 -12.94 -9.43
CA ARG A 227 2.42 -13.96 -8.94
C ARG A 227 1.23 -13.41 -8.14
N LEU A 228 1.31 -12.15 -7.70
CA LEU A 228 0.29 -11.48 -6.90
C LEU A 228 -0.92 -11.07 -7.75
N VAL A 229 -0.73 -10.94 -9.07
CA VAL A 229 -1.78 -10.53 -9.99
C VAL A 229 -2.61 -11.76 -10.39
N PRO A 230 -3.94 -11.73 -10.17
CA PRO A 230 -4.86 -12.78 -10.56
C PRO A 230 -4.76 -13.12 -12.05
N ASN A 231 -4.90 -14.41 -12.39
CA ASN A 231 -4.79 -14.84 -13.79
C ASN A 231 -5.87 -14.23 -14.69
N VAL A 232 -7.06 -13.94 -14.15
CA VAL A 232 -8.16 -13.27 -14.87
C VAL A 232 -7.83 -11.84 -15.34
N LEU A 233 -6.73 -11.26 -14.85
CA LEU A 233 -6.27 -9.93 -15.25
C LEU A 233 -5.05 -9.97 -16.18
N LYS A 234 -4.51 -11.16 -16.44
CA LYS A 234 -3.38 -11.36 -17.35
C LYS A 234 -3.92 -11.56 -18.77
N PRO A 235 -3.50 -10.77 -19.77
CA PRO A 235 -4.06 -10.86 -21.12
C PRO A 235 -3.87 -12.23 -21.78
N ARG A 236 -2.82 -12.97 -21.41
CA ARG A 236 -2.54 -14.34 -21.87
C ARG A 236 -3.68 -15.32 -21.59
N SER A 237 -4.43 -15.12 -20.51
CA SER A 237 -5.51 -16.01 -20.08
C SER A 237 -6.70 -15.98 -21.03
N PHE A 238 -6.73 -15.02 -21.95
CA PHE A 238 -7.78 -14.84 -22.96
C PHE A 238 -7.22 -14.87 -24.39
N ASN A 239 -6.03 -15.44 -24.61
CA ASN A 239 -5.39 -15.54 -25.92
C ASN A 239 -5.17 -14.19 -26.64
N PHE A 240 -5.11 -13.06 -25.92
CA PHE A 240 -4.83 -11.76 -26.54
C PHE A 240 -3.44 -11.68 -27.21
N PHE A 241 -2.52 -12.58 -26.84
CA PHE A 241 -1.19 -12.71 -27.46
C PHE A 241 -1.06 -13.95 -28.36
N GLY A 242 -2.18 -14.55 -28.78
CA GLY A 242 -2.16 -15.63 -29.76
C GLY A 242 -1.76 -15.10 -31.13
N TYR A 243 -0.48 -15.21 -31.48
CA TYR A 243 0.07 -15.64 -32.79
C TYR A 243 1.59 -15.36 -32.79
N ASN A 244 2.42 -16.42 -32.68
CA ASN A 244 3.71 -16.57 -33.38
C ASN A 244 4.36 -17.94 -33.08
N GLU A 245 3.61 -19.03 -33.25
CA GLU A 245 4.19 -20.36 -33.49
C GLU A 245 3.58 -20.97 -34.75
N ALA A 246 3.85 -20.31 -35.89
CA ALA A 246 3.63 -20.87 -37.21
C ALA A 246 4.81 -20.47 -38.11
N THR A 247 6.01 -20.91 -37.76
CA THR A 247 7.17 -20.90 -38.67
C THR A 247 8.23 -21.85 -38.12
N ASN A 248 7.98 -23.15 -38.27
CA ASN A 248 9.02 -24.16 -38.50
C ASN A 248 8.34 -25.48 -38.90
N ARG A 249 7.87 -25.51 -40.14
CA ARG A 249 7.80 -26.74 -40.95
C ARG A 249 8.39 -26.41 -42.31
N HIS A 250 9.68 -26.63 -42.43
CA HIS A 250 10.34 -26.96 -43.70
C HIS A 250 11.05 -28.30 -43.48
#